data_AF-M2Y542-F1
#
_entry.id   AF-M2Y542-F1
#
_cell.length_a   1.000
_cell.length_b   1.000
_cell.length_c   1.000
_cell.angle_alpha   90.00
_cell.angle_beta   90.00
_cell.angle_gamma   90.00
#
_symmetry.space_group_name_H-M   'P 1'
#
loop_
_entity.id
_entity.type
_entity.pdbx_description
1 polymer ?
#
loop_
_entity_poly.entity_id
_entity_poly.type
_entity_poly.pdbx_seq_one_letter_code
_entity_poly.pdbx_strand_id
1 'polypeptide(L)'
;MKKWIASTVVALAALFAFGNDARAEGGVVLGVLTCSKTGTGTTYVVHSRNPVACEYNGVGGPSKYTGKSGILFGIDLEIEHMDGMGYLVIGGTATDKNSLQGYYVGAKASLTVGLGLAAQAGLVGIGNDFVLVPVGLGGQIGIGATAGIAYLDIMGAK
;
A
#
# COMPACT_ATOMS: atom_id res chain seq x y z
N MET A 1 -46.55 7.11 -22.88
CA MET A 1 -45.99 7.49 -21.57
C MET A 1 -44.85 6.54 -21.23
N LYS A 2 -43.67 6.83 -21.77
CA LYS A 2 -42.47 5.98 -21.80
C LYS A 2 -41.34 6.94 -22.16
N LYS A 3 -40.10 6.72 -21.68
CA LYS A 3 -38.84 7.45 -22.03
C LYS A 3 -38.22 8.42 -21.01
N TRP A 4 -38.65 8.47 -19.74
CA TRP A 4 -38.02 9.37 -18.75
C TRP A 4 -37.08 8.70 -17.72
N ILE A 5 -36.89 7.38 -17.77
CA ILE A 5 -36.09 6.63 -16.77
C ILE A 5 -34.68 6.28 -17.29
N ALA A 6 -34.41 6.48 -18.59
CA ALA A 6 -33.15 6.04 -19.20
C ALA A 6 -31.97 7.02 -19.03
N SER A 7 -32.20 8.27 -18.63
CA SER A 7 -31.15 9.30 -18.65
C SER A 7 -30.28 9.37 -17.39
N THR A 8 -30.71 8.79 -16.26
CA THR A 8 -29.96 8.92 -14.99
C THR A 8 -28.84 7.88 -14.83
N VAL A 9 -28.88 6.79 -15.60
CA VAL A 9 -27.87 5.71 -15.50
C VAL A 9 -26.57 6.07 -16.24
N VAL A 10 -26.64 6.91 -17.28
CA VAL A 10 -25.47 7.27 -18.10
C VAL A 10 -24.53 8.28 -17.40
N ALA A 11 -25.07 9.12 -16.51
CA ALA A 11 -24.25 10.11 -15.80
C ALA A 11 -23.35 9.49 -14.70
N LEU A 12 -23.75 8.36 -14.11
CA LEU A 12 -22.97 7.70 -13.05
C LEU A 12 -21.79 6.89 -13.59
N ALA A 13 -21.86 6.43 -14.85
CA ALA A 13 -20.78 5.69 -15.50
C ALA A 13 -19.59 6.59 -15.88
N ALA A 14 -19.81 7.89 -16.07
CA ALA A 14 -18.76 8.85 -16.45
C ALA A 14 -17.79 9.18 -15.31
N LEU A 15 -18.17 8.95 -14.04
CA LEU A 15 -17.30 9.21 -12.88
C LEU A 15 -16.20 8.14 -12.70
N PHE A 16 -16.39 6.95 -13.28
CA PHE A 16 -15.39 5.87 -13.22
C PHE A 16 -14.44 5.85 -14.43
N ALA A 17 -14.63 6.75 -15.41
CA ALA A 17 -13.83 6.80 -16.64
C ALA A 17 -12.48 7.53 -16.47
N PHE A 18 -12.20 8.13 -15.31
CA PHE A 18 -10.88 8.67 -14.97
C PHE A 18 -10.05 7.61 -14.22
N GLY A 19 -9.95 6.41 -14.79
CA GLY A 19 -8.85 5.52 -14.45
C GLY A 19 -7.60 6.10 -15.06
N ASN A 20 -6.83 6.88 -14.30
CA ASN A 20 -5.44 7.12 -14.67
C ASN A 20 -4.79 5.74 -14.74
N ASP A 21 -4.46 5.27 -15.95
CA ASP A 21 -3.44 4.24 -16.10
C ASP A 21 -2.21 4.76 -15.36
N ALA A 22 -1.96 4.22 -14.17
CA ALA A 22 -0.69 4.43 -13.48
C ALA A 22 0.39 3.76 -14.34
N ARG A 23 0.84 4.46 -15.38
CA ARG A 23 1.98 4.06 -16.19
C ARG A 23 3.18 4.19 -15.26
N ALA A 24 3.64 3.07 -14.72
CA ALA A 24 4.98 3.00 -14.17
C ALA A 24 5.94 3.24 -15.35
N GLU A 25 6.41 4.48 -15.51
CA GLU A 25 7.56 4.76 -16.37
C GLU A 25 8.70 3.88 -15.88
N GLY A 26 9.28 3.10 -16.80
CA GLY A 26 10.19 1.99 -16.49
C GLY A 26 11.38 2.44 -15.63
N GLY A 27 11.22 2.31 -14.31
CA GLY A 27 12.31 2.45 -13.35
C GLY A 27 13.03 1.11 -13.18
N VAL A 28 14.31 1.18 -12.84
CA VAL A 28 15.09 -0.01 -12.51
C VAL A 28 14.55 -0.58 -11.20
N VAL A 29 14.18 -1.87 -11.22
CA VAL A 29 13.84 -2.61 -10.00
C VAL A 29 15.13 -2.86 -9.23
N LEU A 30 15.22 -2.28 -8.04
CA LEU A 30 16.38 -2.44 -7.16
C LEU A 30 16.28 -3.70 -6.30
N GLY A 31 15.07 -4.14 -5.96
CA GLY A 31 14.88 -5.31 -5.10
C GLY A 31 13.45 -5.48 -4.63
N VAL A 32 13.30 -6.30 -3.60
CA VAL A 32 12.02 -6.61 -2.95
C VAL A 32 12.10 -6.22 -1.48
N LEU A 33 11.08 -5.54 -0.99
CA LEU A 33 10.86 -5.21 0.41
C LEU A 33 9.64 -6.00 0.92
N THR A 34 9.85 -6.84 1.92
CA THR A 34 8.78 -7.63 2.54
C THR A 34 8.56 -7.14 3.96
N CYS A 35 7.36 -6.67 4.27
CA CYS A 35 6.98 -6.19 5.59
C CYS A 35 5.98 -7.14 6.26
N SER A 36 6.15 -7.30 7.58
CA SER A 36 5.25 -8.08 8.42
C SER A 36 4.91 -7.32 9.69
N LYS A 37 3.66 -7.45 10.14
CA LYS A 37 3.17 -6.83 11.36
C LYS A 37 3.78 -7.51 12.58
N THR A 38 4.36 -6.72 13.50
CA THR A 38 5.08 -7.24 14.67
C THR A 38 4.29 -7.16 15.98
N GLY A 39 3.07 -6.62 15.94
CA GLY A 39 2.22 -6.51 17.12
C GLY A 39 0.81 -6.01 16.81
N THR A 40 0.00 -5.89 17.87
CA THR A 40 -1.32 -5.28 17.81
C THR A 40 -1.15 -3.77 17.66
N GLY A 41 -1.64 -3.23 16.55
CA GLY A 41 -1.71 -1.77 16.39
C GLY A 41 -3.10 -1.26 16.73
N THR A 42 -3.27 0.05 16.60
CA THR A 42 -4.54 0.72 16.83
C THR A 42 -5.23 0.95 15.49
N THR A 43 -6.41 0.38 15.31
CA THR A 43 -7.31 0.68 14.19
C THR A 43 -8.37 1.67 14.68
N TYR A 44 -8.33 2.91 14.20
CA TYR A 44 -9.43 3.86 14.33
C TYR A 44 -10.15 3.95 12.98
N VAL A 45 -11.44 4.25 13.01
CA VAL A 45 -12.27 4.34 11.80
C VAL A 45 -11.64 5.23 10.72
N VAL A 46 -10.91 6.28 11.11
CA VAL A 46 -10.33 7.26 10.19
C VAL A 46 -8.81 7.13 9.99
N HIS A 47 -8.13 6.44 10.92
CA HIS A 47 -6.67 6.39 10.98
C HIS A 47 -6.20 5.09 11.62
N SER A 48 -5.19 4.44 11.05
CA SER A 48 -4.60 3.24 11.65
C SER A 48 -3.09 3.34 11.73
N ARG A 49 -2.54 2.64 12.72
CA ARG A 49 -1.09 2.58 12.96
C ARG A 49 -0.70 1.23 13.52
N ASN A 50 0.12 0.51 12.77
CA ASN A 50 0.60 -0.82 13.11
C ASN A 50 2.13 -0.88 13.02
N PRO A 51 2.82 -1.43 14.04
CA PRO A 51 4.25 -1.64 13.95
C PRO A 51 4.57 -2.77 12.96
N VAL A 52 5.59 -2.56 12.14
CA VAL A 52 6.05 -3.53 11.14
C VAL A 52 7.56 -3.73 11.20
N ALA A 53 8.00 -4.93 10.83
CA ALA A 53 9.38 -5.22 10.49
C ALA A 53 9.45 -5.53 9.00
N CYS A 54 10.40 -4.91 8.31
CA CYS A 54 10.58 -5.08 6.88
C CYS A 54 11.96 -5.65 6.55
N GLU A 55 12.02 -6.53 5.58
CA GLU A 55 13.27 -7.11 5.07
C GLU A 55 13.41 -6.75 3.60
N TYR A 56 14.47 -6.04 3.27
CA TYR A 56 14.84 -5.69 1.91
C TYR A 56 15.89 -6.67 1.39
N ASN A 57 15.68 -7.14 0.16
CA ASN A 57 16.62 -7.96 -0.58
C ASN A 57 16.79 -7.39 -1.99
N GLY A 58 17.98 -6.87 -2.29
CA GLY A 58 18.26 -6.21 -3.56
C GLY A 58 19.62 -5.53 -3.63
N VAL A 59 19.74 -4.58 -4.56
CA VAL A 59 20.90 -3.71 -4.76
C VAL A 59 21.22 -2.97 -3.45
N GLY A 60 22.50 -2.89 -3.09
CA GLY A 60 22.96 -2.37 -1.78
C GLY A 60 23.04 -3.44 -0.68
N GLY A 61 22.53 -4.65 -0.95
CA GLY A 61 22.59 -5.80 -0.05
C GLY A 61 21.39 -5.94 0.88
N PRO A 62 21.22 -7.12 1.51
CA PRO A 62 20.08 -7.38 2.38
C PRO A 62 20.12 -6.47 3.62
N SER A 63 18.97 -5.89 3.94
CA SER A 63 18.82 -4.95 5.04
C SER A 63 17.51 -5.19 5.78
N LYS A 64 17.50 -5.08 7.11
CA LYS A 64 16.30 -5.24 7.93
C LYS A 64 15.91 -3.89 8.46
N TYR A 65 14.64 -3.53 8.41
CA TYR A 65 14.12 -2.25 8.85
C TYR A 65 13.03 -2.43 9.91
N THR A 66 12.89 -1.39 10.74
CA THR A 66 11.71 -1.21 11.57
C THR A 66 10.87 -0.08 11.01
N GLY A 67 9.56 -0.16 11.22
CA GLY A 67 8.67 0.84 10.69
C GLY A 67 7.27 0.78 11.26
N LYS A 68 6.41 1.62 10.69
CA LYS A 68 4.98 1.67 11.00
C LYS A 68 4.19 1.83 9.71
N SER A 69 3.13 1.06 9.54
CA SER A 69 2.21 1.19 8.42
C SER A 69 0.80 1.46 8.91
N GLY A 70 -0.07 1.92 8.01
CA GLY A 70 -1.49 2.08 8.29
C GLY A 70 -2.16 3.02 7.29
N ILE A 71 -3.36 3.47 7.65
CA ILE A 71 -4.15 4.46 6.91
C ILE A 71 -3.95 5.82 7.55
N LEU A 72 -3.39 6.75 6.78
CA LEU A 72 -3.22 8.14 7.21
C LEU A 72 -4.57 8.84 7.30
N PHE A 73 -5.40 8.65 6.27
CA PHE A 73 -6.75 9.19 6.17
C PHE A 73 -7.63 8.30 5.31
N GLY A 74 -8.77 7.86 5.84
CA GLY A 74 -9.69 7.00 5.09
C GLY A 74 -10.74 6.34 5.98
N ILE A 75 -11.24 5.21 5.53
CA ILE A 75 -12.01 4.28 6.33
C ILE A 75 -11.13 3.04 6.50
N ASP A 76 -10.90 2.61 7.74
CA ASP A 76 -10.20 1.37 8.06
C ASP A 76 -11.04 0.58 9.07
N LEU A 77 -11.73 -0.43 8.58
CA LEU A 77 -12.58 -1.32 9.37
C LEU A 77 -12.12 -2.76 9.25
N GLU A 78 -10.81 -2.98 9.17
CA GLU A 78 -10.24 -4.30 8.97
C GLU A 78 -9.78 -4.94 10.28
N ILE A 79 -10.22 -6.19 10.47
CA ILE A 79 -9.70 -7.09 11.48
C ILE A 79 -8.91 -8.17 10.73
N GLU A 80 -7.60 -7.98 10.65
CA GLU A 80 -6.67 -8.87 9.95
C GLU A 80 -5.88 -9.71 10.96
N HIS A 81 -5.75 -11.01 10.68
CA HIS A 81 -4.94 -11.93 11.49
C HIS A 81 -3.56 -12.21 10.89
N MET A 82 -3.43 -12.09 9.57
CA MET A 82 -2.20 -12.29 8.83
C MET A 82 -2.14 -11.23 7.74
N ASP A 83 -1.14 -10.37 7.79
CA ASP A 83 -0.85 -9.42 6.71
C ASP A 83 0.65 -9.37 6.47
N GLY A 84 1.05 -9.97 5.35
CA GLY A 84 2.40 -9.87 4.81
C GLY A 84 2.33 -8.98 3.58
N MET A 85 3.01 -7.84 3.62
CA MET A 85 3.01 -6.88 2.51
C MET A 85 4.32 -6.99 1.74
N GLY A 86 4.24 -7.33 0.45
CA GLY A 86 5.39 -7.36 -0.45
C GLY A 86 5.42 -6.16 -1.38
N TYR A 87 6.59 -5.55 -1.57
CA TYR A 87 6.79 -4.41 -2.48
C TYR A 87 8.04 -4.61 -3.34
N LEU A 88 7.95 -4.30 -4.64
CA LEU A 88 9.10 -4.00 -5.48
C LEU A 88 9.58 -2.61 -5.15
N VAL A 89 10.90 -2.47 -4.99
CA VAL A 89 11.56 -1.19 -4.84
C VAL A 89 12.02 -0.74 -6.22
N ILE A 90 11.53 0.41 -6.67
CA ILE A 90 11.82 0.98 -7.99
C ILE A 90 12.38 2.39 -7.82
N GLY A 91 13.39 2.73 -8.63
CA GLY A 91 14.00 4.07 -8.61
C GLY A 91 14.94 4.29 -7.43
N GLY A 92 15.49 5.51 -7.32
CA GLY A 92 16.48 5.87 -6.29
C GLY A 92 17.85 5.22 -6.47
N THR A 93 18.74 5.44 -5.50
CA THR A 93 20.07 4.80 -5.44
C THR A 93 20.28 4.20 -4.05
N ALA A 94 20.35 2.87 -3.98
CA ALA A 94 20.65 2.17 -2.73
C ALA A 94 22.16 2.14 -2.47
N THR A 95 22.66 3.13 -1.72
CA THR A 95 24.08 3.28 -1.38
C THR A 95 24.49 2.56 -0.10
N ASP A 96 23.55 2.32 0.80
CA ASP A 96 23.81 1.78 2.13
C ASP A 96 22.59 1.07 2.72
N LYS A 97 22.76 0.49 3.91
CA LYS A 97 21.72 -0.32 4.58
C LYS A 97 20.49 0.48 5.03
N ASN A 98 20.55 1.80 5.04
CA ASN A 98 19.46 2.69 5.43
C ASN A 98 18.84 3.42 4.24
N SER A 99 19.20 3.11 2.99
CA SER A 99 18.75 3.88 1.83
C SER A 99 17.23 3.91 1.65
N LEU A 100 16.48 2.95 2.21
CA LEU A 100 15.01 2.95 2.16
C LEU A 100 14.36 3.69 3.34
N GLN A 101 15.13 4.25 4.27
CA GLN A 101 14.58 5.07 5.36
C GLN A 101 13.79 6.24 4.76
N GLY A 102 12.58 6.45 5.24
CA GLY A 102 11.71 7.49 4.72
C GLY A 102 10.24 7.18 4.91
N TYR A 103 9.42 8.15 4.50
CA TYR A 103 7.99 8.09 4.61
C TYR A 103 7.36 7.89 3.24
N TYR A 104 6.55 6.85 3.07
CA TYR A 104 5.96 6.47 1.80
C TYR A 104 4.44 6.56 1.89
N VAL A 105 3.79 7.04 0.83
CA VAL A 105 2.33 7.24 0.78
C VAL A 105 1.73 6.74 -0.53
N GLY A 106 0.52 6.21 -0.47
CA GLY A 106 -0.21 5.78 -1.66
C GLY A 106 -1.67 5.48 -1.35
N ALA A 107 -2.46 5.14 -2.37
CA ALA A 107 -3.86 4.77 -2.19
C ALA A 107 -4.00 3.28 -1.86
N LYS A 108 -4.89 2.93 -0.93
CA LYS A 108 -5.27 1.54 -0.61
C LYS A 108 -6.79 1.41 -0.65
N ALA A 109 -7.26 0.30 -1.21
CA ALA A 109 -8.66 -0.11 -1.21
C ALA A 109 -8.74 -1.64 -1.09
N SER A 110 -9.34 -2.15 -0.02
CA SER A 110 -9.45 -3.59 0.23
C SER A 110 -10.83 -3.96 0.72
N LEU A 111 -11.22 -5.20 0.39
CA LEU A 111 -12.45 -5.82 0.86
C LEU A 111 -12.14 -7.27 1.22
N THR A 112 -12.36 -7.60 2.48
CA THR A 112 -11.93 -8.87 3.06
C THR A 112 -13.09 -9.57 3.72
N VAL A 113 -13.39 -10.80 3.27
CA VAL A 113 -14.37 -11.69 3.87
C VAL A 113 -13.80 -13.10 3.88
N GLY A 114 -13.20 -13.50 5.00
CA GLY A 114 -12.41 -14.72 5.09
C GLY A 114 -11.10 -14.55 4.31
N LEU A 115 -11.12 -14.86 3.01
CA LEU A 115 -10.02 -14.60 2.07
C LEU A 115 -10.41 -13.41 1.19
N GLY A 116 -9.68 -12.31 1.33
CA GLY A 116 -9.97 -11.03 0.69
C GLY A 116 -9.15 -10.72 -0.55
N LEU A 117 -9.65 -9.76 -1.31
CA LEU A 117 -8.90 -9.07 -2.36
C LEU A 117 -8.54 -7.69 -1.85
N ALA A 118 -7.25 -7.37 -1.94
CA ALA A 118 -6.73 -6.04 -1.66
C ALA A 118 -6.19 -5.44 -2.96
N ALA A 119 -6.58 -4.20 -3.24
CA ALA A 119 -5.97 -3.39 -4.28
C ALA A 119 -5.24 -2.23 -3.61
N GLN A 120 -3.98 -2.05 -3.97
CA GLN A 120 -3.18 -0.95 -3.48
C GLN A 120 -2.42 -0.34 -4.65
N ALA A 121 -2.41 0.99 -4.70
CA ALA A 121 -1.49 1.71 -5.54
C ALA A 121 -0.07 1.58 -4.96
N GLY A 122 0.93 1.84 -5.80
CA GLY A 122 2.30 2.02 -5.32
C GLY A 122 2.38 3.07 -4.22
N LEU A 123 3.26 2.87 -3.25
CA LEU A 123 3.62 3.90 -2.29
C LEU A 123 4.80 4.70 -2.86
N VAL A 124 4.69 6.02 -2.84
CA VAL A 124 5.73 6.93 -3.30
C VAL A 124 6.42 7.55 -2.10
N GLY A 125 7.75 7.60 -2.11
CA GLY A 125 8.54 8.24 -1.07
C GLY A 125 8.35 9.76 -1.02
N ILE A 126 8.24 10.30 0.19
CA ILE A 126 8.24 11.73 0.45
C ILE A 126 9.67 12.14 0.76
N GLY A 127 10.26 12.94 -0.13
CA GLY A 127 11.64 13.40 0.01
C GLY A 127 12.71 12.36 -0.34
N ASN A 128 12.33 11.25 -0.99
CA ASN A 128 13.24 10.31 -1.62
C ASN A 128 12.68 9.81 -2.96
N ASP A 129 13.54 9.30 -3.83
CA ASP A 129 13.19 8.91 -5.21
C ASP A 129 12.82 7.42 -5.33
N PHE A 130 12.44 6.77 -4.22
CA PHE A 130 12.04 5.37 -4.20
C PHE A 130 10.52 5.24 -4.31
N VAL A 131 10.08 4.27 -5.12
CA VAL A 131 8.68 3.88 -5.27
C VAL A 131 8.54 2.41 -4.89
N LEU A 132 7.58 2.13 -4.01
CA LEU A 132 7.25 0.80 -3.53
C LEU A 132 6.00 0.28 -4.23
N VAL A 133 6.18 -0.57 -5.24
CA VAL A 133 5.07 -1.14 -6.01
C VAL A 133 4.65 -2.46 -5.37
N PRO A 134 3.37 -2.63 -5.00
CA PRO A 134 2.90 -3.89 -4.43
C PRO A 134 3.15 -5.07 -5.36
N VAL A 135 3.85 -6.07 -4.86
CA VAL A 135 3.85 -7.41 -5.44
C VAL A 135 2.85 -8.21 -4.67
N GLY A 136 1.85 -8.75 -5.35
CA GLY A 136 0.70 -9.47 -4.78
C GLY A 136 1.06 -10.78 -4.08
N LEU A 137 1.93 -10.70 -3.06
CA LEU A 137 2.29 -11.75 -2.15
C LEU A 137 1.24 -11.80 -1.04
N GLY A 138 0.06 -12.31 -1.38
CA GLY A 138 -0.88 -12.83 -0.38
C GLY A 138 -2.23 -12.14 -0.32
N GLY A 139 -3.28 -12.95 -0.42
CA GLY A 139 -4.63 -12.54 -0.06
C GLY A 139 -4.71 -12.23 1.43
N GLN A 140 -5.56 -11.27 1.75
CA GLN A 140 -5.76 -10.80 3.12
C GLN A 140 -6.68 -11.78 3.85
N ILE A 141 -6.30 -12.24 5.05
CA ILE A 141 -7.19 -13.08 5.88
C ILE A 141 -7.80 -12.25 6.99
N GLY A 142 -9.12 -12.11 6.95
CA GLY A 142 -9.83 -11.30 7.92
C GLY A 142 -11.27 -11.01 7.54
N ILE A 143 -11.82 -10.00 8.20
CA ILE A 143 -13.11 -9.42 7.85
C ILE A 143 -12.98 -7.90 7.89
N GLY A 144 -13.50 -7.23 6.88
CA GLY A 144 -13.52 -5.77 6.87
C GLY A 144 -13.40 -5.16 5.48
N ALA A 145 -13.28 -3.84 5.49
CA ALA A 145 -13.04 -3.04 4.31
C ALA A 145 -12.19 -1.84 4.67
N THR A 146 -11.29 -1.47 3.77
CA THR A 146 -10.46 -0.27 3.90
C THR A 146 -10.46 0.51 2.61
N ALA A 147 -10.47 1.83 2.70
CA ALA A 147 -10.31 2.72 1.57
C ALA A 147 -9.70 4.05 2.04
N GLY A 148 -8.59 4.46 1.44
CA GLY A 148 -7.98 5.74 1.78
C GLY A 148 -6.52 5.88 1.35
N ILE A 149 -5.84 6.79 2.04
CA ILE A 149 -4.41 7.03 1.88
C ILE A 149 -3.67 6.14 2.87
N ALA A 150 -2.96 5.14 2.37
CA ALA A 150 -2.05 4.32 3.13
C ALA A 150 -0.67 4.99 3.25
N TYR A 151 0.04 4.65 4.32
CA TYR A 151 1.42 5.05 4.50
C TYR A 151 2.30 3.91 5.03
N LEU A 152 3.59 4.01 4.76
CA LEU A 152 4.64 3.20 5.34
C LEU A 152 5.78 4.12 5.78
N ASP A 153 6.04 4.16 7.08
CA ASP A 153 7.13 4.91 7.70
C ASP A 153 8.28 3.95 8.02
N ILE A 154 9.40 4.07 7.30
CA ILE A 154 10.60 3.24 7.46
C ILE A 154 11.61 4.05 8.26
N MET A 155 11.89 3.62 9.49
CA MET A 155 12.63 4.42 10.47
C MET A 155 14.13 4.14 10.51
N GLY A 156 14.60 3.02 9.97
CA GLY A 156 16.03 2.69 9.91
C GLY A 156 16.32 1.21 10.05
N ALA A 157 17.54 0.83 9.67
CA ALA A 157 17.96 -0.56 9.64
C ALA A 157 18.44 -1.08 11.00
N LYS A 158 18.09 -2.33 11.30
CA LYS A 158 18.48 -3.07 12.50
C LYS A 158 19.78 -3.83 12.31
#